data_AF-A0A2V8F6Q9-F1
#
_entry.id   AF-A0A2V8F6Q9-F1
#
_cell.length_a   1.000
_cell.length_b   1.000
_cell.length_c   1.000
_cell.angle_alpha   90.00
_cell.angle_beta   90.00
_cell.angle_gamma   90.00
#
_symmetry.space_group_name_H-M   'P 1'
#
loop_
_entity.id
_entity.type
_entity.pdbx_description
1 polymer ?
#
loop_
_entity_poly.entity_id
_entity_poly.type
_entity_poly.pdbx_seq_one_letter_code
_entity_poly.pdbx_strand_id
1 'polypeptide(L)'
;MPFGALLNPILALNLPATEGSERVPPRGRAVLTRDLLLHLFRCTTAGQPMLLVLEDAHWFDSASWALAEAVVRGVPDVLVLLVMRPVSQAEKAPELVRLNVTDDALMMRLDPLAPDETRALVCQKLGVRQVSDQVARLVRD
;
A
#
# COMPACT_ATOMS: atom_id res chain seq x y z
N MET A 1 10.18 9.44 22.85
CA MET A 1 10.41 9.35 21.39
C MET A 1 11.00 10.67 20.87
N PRO A 2 12.34 10.86 20.89
CA PRO A 2 12.98 12.12 20.50
C PRO A 2 12.88 12.47 19.00
N PHE A 3 12.26 11.60 18.20
CA PHE A 3 12.06 11.82 16.76
C PHE A 3 10.58 11.76 16.35
N GLY A 4 9.65 11.76 17.31
CA GLY A 4 8.21 11.58 17.06
C GLY A 4 7.64 12.59 16.05
N ALA A 5 8.09 13.84 16.08
CA ALA A 5 7.66 14.88 15.15
C ALA A 5 7.90 14.55 13.66
N LEU A 6 8.85 13.65 13.35
CA LEU A 6 9.13 13.21 11.99
C LEU A 6 8.01 12.32 11.39
N LEU A 7 7.07 11.85 12.22
CA LEU A 7 5.92 11.06 11.79
C LEU A 7 4.71 11.93 11.40
N ASN A 8 4.70 13.21 11.77
CA ASN A 8 3.58 14.11 11.48
C ASN A 8 3.16 14.13 10.00
N PRO A 9 4.06 14.11 9.01
CA PRO A 9 3.67 14.09 7.60
C PRO A 9 2.89 12.85 7.17
N ILE A 10 2.97 11.76 7.94
CA ILE A 10 2.41 10.45 7.57
C ILE A 10 1.21 10.11 8.45
N LEU A 11 1.33 10.33 9.77
CA LEU A 11 0.31 9.93 10.74
C LEU A 11 -0.62 11.08 11.15
N ALA A 12 -0.35 12.32 10.71
CA ALA A 12 -1.12 13.51 11.04
C ALA A 12 -1.34 13.75 12.56
N LEU A 13 -0.36 13.35 13.39
CA LEU A 13 -0.47 13.32 14.86
C LEU A 13 -0.17 14.65 15.57
N ASN A 14 0.21 15.71 14.85
CA ASN A 14 0.58 17.02 15.41
C ASN A 14 1.54 16.95 16.63
N LEU A 15 2.50 16.03 16.60
CA LEU A 15 3.47 15.83 17.67
C LEU A 15 4.41 17.04 17.77
N PRO A 16 4.71 17.53 18.98
CA PRO A 16 5.58 18.68 19.17
C PRO A 16 7.01 18.39 18.70
N ALA A 17 7.66 19.40 18.14
CA ALA A 17 9.08 19.34 17.85
C ALA A 17 9.86 19.13 19.17
N THR A 18 10.95 18.39 19.06
CA THR A 18 11.90 18.12 20.14
C THR A 18 13.31 18.48 19.65
N GLU A 19 14.24 18.73 20.57
CA GLU A 19 15.64 19.02 20.22
C GLU A 19 16.23 17.96 19.27
N GLY A 20 15.85 16.68 19.45
CA GLY A 20 16.28 15.57 18.60
C GLY A 20 15.80 15.74 17.15
N SER A 21 14.52 16.02 16.94
CA SER A 21 13.93 16.22 15.61
C SER A 21 14.36 17.53 14.93
N GLU A 22 14.65 18.59 15.70
CA GLU A 22 15.09 19.88 15.15
C GLU A 22 16.51 19.83 14.60
N ARG A 23 17.38 19.06 15.27
CA ARG A 23 18.78 18.86 14.83
C ARG A 23 18.92 18.00 13.59
N VAL A 24 17.85 17.36 13.11
CA VAL A 24 17.88 16.53 11.90
C VAL A 24 17.96 17.42 10.66
N PRO A 25 19.06 17.36 9.88
CA PRO A 25 19.17 18.10 8.62
C PRO A 25 18.07 17.67 7.65
N PRO A 26 17.56 18.57 6.77
CA PRO A 26 16.50 18.24 5.82
C PRO A 26 16.77 16.96 5.00
N ARG A 27 18.02 16.75 4.57
CA ARG A 27 18.44 15.55 3.82
C ARG A 27 18.35 14.25 4.63
N GLY A 28 18.47 14.31 5.96
CA GLY A 28 18.41 13.14 6.85
C GLY A 28 16.99 12.81 7.33
N ARG A 29 16.03 13.72 7.17
CA ARG A 29 14.66 13.53 7.69
C ARG A 29 13.97 12.32 7.06
N ALA A 30 14.02 12.18 5.74
CA ALA A 30 13.37 11.06 5.05
C ALA A 30 13.91 9.70 5.51
N VAL A 31 15.23 9.60 5.71
CA VAL A 31 15.87 8.37 6.21
C VAL A 31 15.41 8.06 7.63
N LEU A 32 15.47 9.03 8.54
CA LEU A 32 15.05 8.83 9.93
C LEU A 32 13.55 8.57 10.06
N THR A 33 12.71 9.23 9.24
CA THR A 33 11.27 8.94 9.17
C THR A 33 11.05 7.49 8.77
N ARG A 34 11.72 7.00 7.72
CA ARG A 34 11.62 5.61 7.29
C ARG A 34 12.07 4.65 8.38
N ASP A 35 13.21 4.89 9.02
CA ASP A 35 13.74 4.03 10.07
C ASP A 35 12.80 3.97 11.29
N LEU A 36 12.18 5.11 11.63
CA LEU A 36 11.18 5.18 12.69
C LEU A 36 9.91 4.40 12.32
N LEU A 37 9.43 4.48 11.07
CA LEU A 37 8.30 3.66 10.61
C LEU A 37 8.62 2.17 10.66
N LEU A 38 9.80 1.75 10.19
CA LEU A 38 10.23 0.35 10.28
C LEU A 38 10.29 -0.13 11.74
N HIS A 39 10.77 0.71 12.65
CA HIS A 39 10.75 0.41 14.07
C HIS A 39 9.31 0.24 14.59
N LEU A 40 8.39 1.15 14.23
CA LEU A 40 6.99 1.03 14.61
C LEU A 40 6.35 -0.25 14.07
N PHE A 41 6.59 -0.61 12.81
CA PHE A 41 6.08 -1.86 12.23
C PHE A 41 6.63 -3.09 12.97
N ARG A 42 7.93 -3.14 13.27
CA ARG A 42 8.54 -4.23 14.07
C ARG A 42 7.94 -4.33 15.48
N CYS A 43 7.71 -3.20 16.13
CA CYS A 43 7.04 -3.17 17.44
C CYS A 43 5.59 -3.62 17.34
N THR A 44 4.93 -3.36 16.22
CA THR A 44 3.52 -3.68 16.02
C THR A 44 3.31 -5.13 15.61
N THR A 45 4.26 -5.75 14.87
CA THR A 45 4.19 -7.20 14.61
C THR A 45 4.34 -7.96 15.92
N ALA A 46 5.26 -7.58 16.81
CA ALA A 46 5.39 -8.16 18.16
C ALA A 46 5.41 -9.71 18.18
N GLY A 47 5.93 -10.35 17.12
CA GLY A 47 5.92 -11.81 16.94
C GLY A 47 4.58 -12.40 16.46
N GLN A 48 3.67 -11.57 15.98
CA GLN A 48 2.41 -11.94 15.33
C GLN A 48 2.44 -11.52 13.85
N PRO A 49 1.86 -12.32 12.95
CA PRO A 49 1.73 -11.95 11.54
C PRO A 49 0.93 -10.66 11.36
N MET A 50 1.42 -9.77 10.49
CA MET A 50 0.75 -8.54 10.09
C MET A 50 0.49 -8.54 8.58
N LEU A 51 -0.72 -8.16 8.18
CA LEU A 51 -1.01 -7.78 6.79
C LEU A 51 -0.96 -6.26 6.66
N LEU A 52 -0.01 -5.75 5.87
CA LEU A 52 0.06 -4.35 5.47
C LEU A 52 -0.52 -4.20 4.05
N VAL A 53 -1.68 -3.55 3.94
CA VAL A 53 -2.33 -3.25 2.66
C VAL A 53 -1.93 -1.85 2.21
N LEU A 54 -1.38 -1.75 1.01
CA LEU A 54 -0.96 -0.50 0.37
C LEU A 54 -1.77 -0.33 -0.91
N GLU A 55 -2.79 0.52 -0.82
CA GLU A 55 -3.71 0.82 -1.92
C GLU A 55 -3.13 1.85 -2.88
N ASP A 56 -3.63 1.82 -4.13
CA ASP A 56 -3.30 2.77 -5.19
C ASP A 56 -1.78 2.99 -5.41
N ALA A 57 -0.98 1.93 -5.30
CA ALA A 57 0.49 2.04 -5.35
C ALA A 57 1.04 2.59 -6.69
N HIS A 58 0.23 2.63 -7.75
CA HIS A 58 0.56 3.34 -8.99
C HIS A 58 0.74 4.86 -8.82
N TRP A 59 0.31 5.44 -7.71
CA TRP A 59 0.53 6.84 -7.35
C TRP A 59 1.70 7.06 -6.37
N PHE A 60 2.38 5.99 -5.97
CA PHE A 60 3.52 6.11 -5.05
C PHE A 60 4.64 6.94 -5.68
N ASP A 61 5.18 7.84 -4.87
CA ASP A 61 6.46 8.47 -5.15
C ASP A 61 7.63 7.54 -4.81
N SER A 62 8.85 8.00 -5.09
CA SER A 62 10.06 7.21 -4.82
C SER A 62 10.26 6.91 -3.32
N ALA A 63 9.82 7.81 -2.42
CA ALA A 63 9.93 7.61 -0.99
C ALA A 63 8.98 6.51 -0.50
N SER A 64 7.76 6.47 -1.02
CA SER A 64 6.74 5.46 -0.70
C SER A 64 7.15 4.08 -1.19
N TRP A 65 7.66 3.99 -2.43
CA TRP A 65 8.24 2.75 -2.96
C TRP A 65 9.42 2.24 -2.14
N ALA A 66 10.34 3.14 -1.77
CA ALA A 66 11.49 2.78 -0.94
C ALA A 66 11.09 2.33 0.47
N LEU A 67 10.02 2.90 1.04
CA LEU A 67 9.45 2.43 2.30
C LEU A 67 8.84 1.03 2.16
N ALA A 68 8.03 0.79 1.13
CA ALA A 68 7.41 -0.51 0.90
C ALA A 68 8.47 -1.62 0.77
N GLU A 69 9.53 -1.39 -0.03
CA GLU A 69 10.64 -2.34 -0.14
C GLU A 69 11.37 -2.53 1.20
N ALA A 70 11.60 -1.45 1.94
CA ALA A 70 12.26 -1.54 3.25
C ALA A 70 11.42 -2.30 4.28
N VAL A 71 10.08 -2.22 4.21
CA VAL A 71 9.18 -2.99 5.07
C VAL A 71 9.30 -4.48 4.74
N VAL A 72 9.15 -4.85 3.46
CA VAL A 72 9.26 -6.25 3.00
C VAL A 72 10.60 -6.87 3.43
N ARG A 73 11.71 -6.14 3.28
CA ARG A 73 13.05 -6.66 3.63
C ARG A 73 13.37 -6.62 5.12
N GLY A 74 12.70 -5.74 5.87
CA GLY A 74 13.18 -5.29 7.19
C GLY A 74 12.24 -5.59 8.34
N VAL A 75 10.98 -5.92 8.11
CA VAL A 75 9.99 -6.21 9.15
C VAL A 75 9.69 -7.71 9.13
N PRO A 76 9.95 -8.46 10.22
CA PRO A 76 9.62 -9.88 10.28
C PRO A 76 8.11 -10.07 10.37
N ASP A 77 7.63 -11.22 9.86
CA ASP A 77 6.22 -11.63 9.94
C ASP A 77 5.23 -10.63 9.33
N VAL A 78 5.63 -9.93 8.25
CA VAL A 78 4.76 -9.04 7.49
C VAL A 78 4.43 -9.62 6.12
N LEU A 79 3.16 -9.61 5.76
CA LEU A 79 2.70 -9.77 4.39
C LEU A 79 2.33 -8.38 3.85
N VAL A 80 2.97 -7.95 2.77
CA VAL A 80 2.65 -6.68 2.11
C VAL A 80 1.78 -6.95 0.89
N LEU A 81 0.54 -6.46 0.92
CA LEU A 81 -0.37 -6.48 -0.22
C LEU A 81 -0.33 -5.13 -0.94
N LEU A 82 0.29 -5.11 -2.12
CA LEU A 82 0.31 -3.94 -3.00
C LEU A 82 -0.87 -4.03 -3.98
N VAL A 83 -1.75 -3.03 -3.94
CA VAL A 83 -2.87 -2.90 -4.89
C VAL A 83 -2.59 -1.73 -5.81
N MET A 84 -2.65 -1.96 -7.12
CA MET A 84 -2.38 -0.91 -8.11
C MET A 84 -3.03 -1.21 -9.45
N ARG A 85 -3.21 -0.15 -10.25
CA ARG A 85 -3.55 -0.29 -11.66
C ARG A 85 -2.37 -0.88 -12.44
N PRO A 86 -2.62 -1.62 -13.54
CA PRO A 86 -1.55 -2.06 -14.42
C PRO A 86 -0.74 -0.87 -14.94
N VAL A 87 0.58 -0.90 -14.76
CA VAL A 87 1.53 0.09 -15.30
C VAL A 87 2.39 -0.57 -16.38
N SER A 88 2.81 0.20 -17.39
CA SER A 88 3.68 -0.35 -18.44
C SER A 88 5.07 -0.70 -17.88
N GLN A 89 5.82 -1.54 -18.59
CA GLN A 89 7.16 -1.95 -18.15
C GLN A 89 8.12 -0.76 -17.96
N ALA A 90 7.97 0.30 -18.76
CA ALA A 90 8.80 1.50 -18.68
C ALA A 90 8.45 2.40 -17.48
N GLU A 91 7.23 2.30 -16.96
CA GLU A 91 6.72 3.09 -15.83
C GLU A 91 6.89 2.38 -14.48
N LYS A 92 7.27 1.09 -14.49
CA LYS A 92 7.48 0.34 -13.24
C LYS A 92 8.60 0.96 -12.42
N ALA A 93 8.28 1.26 -11.16
CA ALA A 93 9.29 1.64 -10.18
C ALA A 93 10.34 0.52 -10.05
N PRO A 94 11.64 0.85 -9.95
CA PRO A 94 12.70 -0.14 -9.76
C PRO A 94 12.47 -1.04 -8.52
N GLU A 95 11.90 -0.48 -7.45
CA GLU A 95 11.51 -1.18 -6.21
C GLU A 95 10.49 -2.28 -6.51
N LEU A 96 9.46 -1.97 -7.30
CA LEU A 96 8.44 -2.93 -7.71
C LEU A 96 9.06 -4.07 -8.53
N VAL A 97 10.02 -3.78 -9.42
CA VAL A 97 10.73 -4.83 -10.17
C VAL A 97 11.51 -5.74 -9.22
N ARG A 98 12.23 -5.17 -8.24
CA ARG A 98 12.99 -5.94 -7.24
C ARG A 98 12.10 -6.79 -6.34
N LEU A 99 10.93 -6.25 -5.96
CA LEU A 99 9.95 -6.98 -5.16
C LEU A 99 9.28 -8.11 -5.93
N ASN A 100 9.07 -7.97 -7.24
CA ASN A 100 8.41 -9.00 -8.04
C ASN A 100 9.28 -10.22 -8.39
N VAL A 101 10.60 -10.15 -8.16
CA VAL A 101 11.52 -11.25 -8.48
C VAL A 101 11.93 -12.07 -7.26
N THR A 102 11.35 -11.79 -6.09
CA THR A 102 11.59 -12.61 -4.90
C THR A 102 10.71 -13.86 -4.94
N ASP A 103 11.21 -14.97 -4.38
CA ASP A 103 10.51 -16.27 -4.42
C ASP A 103 9.17 -16.27 -3.66
N ASP A 104 8.99 -15.31 -2.74
CA ASP A 104 7.81 -15.09 -1.91
C ASP A 104 6.83 -14.06 -2.51
N ALA A 105 7.11 -13.50 -3.69
CA ALA A 105 6.22 -12.56 -4.36
C ALA A 105 5.14 -13.28 -5.20
N LEU A 106 3.88 -12.92 -4.95
CA LEU A 106 2.74 -13.34 -5.75
C LEU A 106 2.12 -12.16 -6.48
N MET A 107 2.10 -12.22 -7.81
CA MET A 107 1.40 -11.23 -8.64
C MET A 107 0.07 -11.80 -9.12
N MET A 108 -1.03 -11.18 -8.69
CA MET A 108 -2.38 -11.50 -9.16
C MET A 108 -2.87 -10.38 -10.08
N ARG A 109 -3.17 -10.73 -11.33
CA ARG A 109 -3.84 -9.81 -12.26
C ARG A 109 -5.35 -10.00 -12.14
N LEU A 110 -6.05 -8.93 -11.79
CA LEU A 110 -7.50 -8.89 -11.81
C LEU A 110 -7.97 -8.32 -13.15
N ASP A 111 -8.68 -9.14 -13.92
CA ASP A 111 -9.31 -8.71 -15.15
C ASP A 111 -10.74 -8.19 -14.88
N PRO A 112 -11.34 -7.45 -15.83
CA PRO A 112 -12.73 -7.03 -15.71
C PRO A 112 -13.66 -8.23 -15.49
N LEU A 113 -14.68 -8.04 -14.65
CA LEU A 113 -15.71 -9.05 -14.42
C LEU A 113 -16.38 -9.44 -15.75
N ALA A 114 -16.61 -10.72 -15.95
CA ALA A 114 -17.39 -11.19 -17.07
C ALA A 114 -18.82 -10.62 -17.01
N PRO A 115 -19.53 -10.54 -18.15
CA PRO A 115 -20.94 -10.12 -18.21
C PRO A 115 -21.85 -10.72 -17.14
N ASP A 116 -21.76 -12.03 -16.92
CA ASP A 116 -22.63 -12.76 -16.01
C ASP A 116 -22.22 -12.54 -14.55
N GLU A 117 -20.93 -12.41 -14.27
CA GLU A 117 -20.39 -12.06 -12.95
C GLU A 117 -20.79 -10.63 -12.56
N THR A 118 -20.74 -9.70 -13.52
CA THR A 118 -21.22 -8.32 -13.35
C THR A 118 -22.71 -8.33 -13.01
N ARG A 119 -23.52 -9.09 -13.76
CA ARG A 119 -24.96 -9.23 -13.50
C ARG A 119 -25.23 -9.83 -12.11
N ALA A 120 -24.50 -10.86 -11.71
CA ALA A 120 -24.60 -11.46 -10.39
C ALA A 120 -24.24 -10.47 -9.27
N LEU A 121 -23.16 -9.70 -9.45
CA LEU A 121 -22.75 -8.66 -8.50
C LEU A 121 -23.82 -7.57 -8.38
N VAL A 122 -24.42 -7.12 -9.49
CA VAL A 122 -25.52 -6.14 -9.47
C VAL A 122 -26.72 -6.69 -8.72
N CYS A 123 -27.16 -7.91 -9.02
CA CYS A 123 -28.25 -8.57 -8.30
C CYS A 123 -27.98 -8.63 -6.79
N GLN A 124 -26.76 -9.02 -6.40
CA GLN A 124 -26.34 -9.10 -5.00
C GLN A 124 -26.38 -7.72 -4.32
N LYS A 125 -25.85 -6.68 -4.98
CA LYS A 125 -25.82 -5.31 -4.43
C LYS A 125 -27.22 -4.70 -4.30
N LEU A 126 -28.14 -5.07 -5.19
CA LEU A 126 -29.53 -4.61 -5.18
C LEU A 126 -30.46 -5.48 -4.32
N GLY A 127 -30.00 -6.63 -3.82
CA GLY A 127 -30.83 -7.56 -3.06
C GLY A 127 -31.95 -8.22 -3.88
N VAL A 128 -31.78 -8.29 -5.20
CA VAL A 128 -32.77 -8.88 -6.12
C VAL A 128 -32.24 -10.18 -6.71
N ARG A 129 -33.15 -11.07 -7.14
CA ARG A 129 -32.77 -12.32 -7.80
C ARG A 129 -32.33 -12.12 -9.26
N GLN A 130 -32.85 -11.08 -9.90
CA GLN A 130 -32.57 -10.77 -11.30
C GLN A 130 -32.72 -9.28 -11.56
N VAL A 131 -31.92 -8.78 -12.52
CA VAL A 131 -32.07 -7.45 -13.12
C VAL A 131 -32.44 -7.57 -14.60
N SER A 132 -33.02 -6.53 -15.19
CA SER A 132 -33.27 -6.51 -16.63
C SER A 132 -31.96 -6.34 -17.41
N ASP A 133 -31.95 -6.74 -18.69
CA ASP A 133 -30.77 -6.56 -19.55
C ASP A 133 -30.38 -5.10 -19.72
N GLN A 134 -31.35 -4.17 -19.67
CA GLN A 134 -31.09 -2.74 -19.77
C GLN A 134 -30.25 -2.24 -18.59
N VAL A 135 -30.60 -2.66 -17.36
CA VAL A 135 -29.81 -2.32 -16.17
C VAL A 135 -28.44 -2.98 -16.23
N ALA A 136 -28.35 -4.24 -16.65
CA ALA A 136 -27.06 -4.94 -16.76
C ALA A 136 -26.14 -4.35 -17.85
N ARG A 137 -26.69 -3.70 -18.89
CA ARG A 137 -25.89 -2.98 -19.90
C ARG A 137 -25.42 -1.63 -19.39
N LEU A 138 -26.29 -0.87 -18.71
CA LEU A 138 -25.95 0.45 -18.17
C LEU A 138 -24.73 0.43 -17.22
N VAL A 139 -24.53 -0.65 -16.47
CA VAL A 139 -23.40 -0.79 -15.53
C VAL A 139 -22.08 -1.16 -16.24
N ARG A 140 -22.14 -1.59 -17.50
CA ARG A 140 -20.96 -1.93 -18.32
C ARG A 140 -20.44 -0.77 -19.16
N ASP A 141 -21.28 0.25 -19.39
CA ASP A 141 -20.96 1.46 -20.16
C ASP A 141 -20.39 2.55 -19.24
#